data_AF-E2CMJ1-F1
#
_entry.id   AF-E2CMJ1-F1
#
_cell.length_a   1.000
_cell.length_b   1.000
_cell.length_c   1.000
_cell.angle_alpha   90.00
_cell.angle_beta   90.00
_cell.angle_gamma   90.00
#
_symmetry.space_group_name_H-M   'P 1'
#
loop_
_entity.id
_entity.type
_entity.pdbx_description
1 polymer ?
#
loop_
_entity_poly.entity_id
_entity_poly.type
_entity_poly.pdbx_seq_one_letter_code
_entity_poly.pdbx_strand_id
1 'polypeptide(L)'
;MVVMERVMAGDNPALDQEFGPSNNGNRVIRIRVRFTGAACNTFAVQELAVINNASTALEQSFVLPGNANTQDSLNGLKSRAEQSSSCPRIG
;
A
#
# COMPACT_ATOMS: atom_id res chain seq x y z
N MET A 1 11.13 2.16 -2.36
CA MET A 1 9.83 1.64 -1.86
C MET A 1 9.14 2.77 -1.15
N VAL A 2 7.84 2.96 -1.38
CA VAL A 2 7.03 3.96 -0.67
C VAL A 2 6.01 3.21 0.19
N VAL A 3 5.89 3.59 1.46
CA VAL A 3 4.89 3.04 2.37
C VAL A 3 3.96 4.17 2.79
N MET A 4 2.67 3.96 2.62
CA MET A 4 1.61 4.88 3.04
C MET A 4 0.72 4.16 4.04
N GLU A 5 0.45 4.79 5.17
CA GLU A 5 -0.40 4.24 6.22
C GLU A 5 -1.54 5.18 6.51
N ARG A 6 -2.74 4.62 6.69
CA ARG A 6 -3.91 5.34 7.17
C ARG A 6 -4.46 4.65 8.40
N VAL A 7 -4.51 5.37 9.50
CA VAL A 7 -5.17 4.91 10.72
C VAL A 7 -6.67 4.79 10.50
N MET A 8 -7.22 3.65 10.89
CA MET A 8 -8.63 3.33 10.85
C MET A 8 -9.17 3.60 12.25
N ALA A 9 -9.64 4.83 12.46
CA ALA A 9 -10.16 5.26 13.74
C ALA A 9 -11.61 4.77 13.94
N GLY A 10 -11.93 4.43 15.20
CA GLY A 10 -13.26 3.99 15.60
C GLY A 10 -13.47 2.49 15.47
N ASP A 11 -14.46 1.99 16.20
CA ASP A 11 -14.85 0.58 16.18
C ASP A 11 -15.43 0.23 14.81
N ASN A 12 -14.97 -0.89 14.23
CA ASN A 12 -15.47 -1.37 12.95
C ASN A 12 -15.76 -2.88 13.03
N PRO A 13 -17.01 -3.25 13.39
CA PRO A 13 -17.39 -4.63 13.61
C PRO A 13 -17.16 -5.54 12.39
N ALA A 14 -17.30 -5.00 11.17
CA ALA A 14 -17.08 -5.77 9.95
C ALA A 14 -15.60 -6.19 9.81
N LEU A 15 -14.68 -5.27 10.11
CA LEU A 15 -13.25 -5.55 10.07
C LEU A 15 -12.79 -6.39 11.25
N ASP A 16 -13.42 -6.25 12.41
CA ASP A 16 -13.14 -7.12 13.55
C ASP A 16 -13.58 -8.56 13.28
N GLN A 17 -14.69 -8.74 12.54
CA GLN A 17 -15.15 -10.06 12.11
C GLN A 17 -14.21 -10.69 11.07
N GLU A 18 -13.65 -9.91 10.15
CA GLU A 18 -12.82 -10.41 9.06
C GLU A 18 -11.35 -10.59 9.46
N PHE A 19 -10.79 -9.65 10.23
CA PHE A 19 -9.36 -9.59 10.56
C PHE A 19 -9.07 -9.75 12.06
N GLY A 20 -10.09 -9.93 12.89
CA GLY A 20 -9.95 -9.95 14.35
C GLY A 20 -9.82 -8.54 14.95
N PRO A 21 -10.02 -8.39 16.27
CA PRO A 21 -10.01 -7.08 16.93
C PRO A 21 -8.61 -6.44 16.99
N SER A 22 -8.56 -5.12 16.92
CA SER A 22 -7.34 -4.31 17.15
C SER A 22 -7.42 -3.61 18.52
N ASN A 23 -7.32 -4.39 19.60
CA ASN A 23 -7.56 -3.95 20.97
C ASN A 23 -6.33 -3.43 21.72
N ASN A 24 -5.13 -3.65 21.20
CA ASN A 24 -3.86 -3.27 21.84
C ASN A 24 -3.16 -2.11 21.13
N GLY A 25 -3.67 -1.66 19.99
CA GLY A 25 -3.13 -0.55 19.22
C GLY A 25 -4.03 -0.19 18.04
N ASN A 26 -3.58 0.78 17.24
CA ASN A 26 -4.36 1.24 16.10
C ASN A 26 -4.46 0.17 15.01
N ARG A 27 -5.63 0.08 14.39
CA ARG A 27 -5.76 -0.57 13.08
C ARG A 27 -5.30 0.40 12.01
N VAL A 28 -4.47 -0.06 11.07
CA VAL A 28 -4.04 0.75 9.92
C VAL A 28 -4.23 0.01 8.62
N ILE A 29 -4.63 0.72 7.57
CA ILE A 29 -4.48 0.24 6.19
C ILE A 29 -3.10 0.69 5.72
N ARG A 30 -2.26 -0.27 5.35
CA ARG A 30 -0.90 -0.07 4.86
C ARG A 30 -0.85 -0.37 3.38
N ILE A 31 -0.45 0.61 2.59
CA ILE A 31 -0.20 0.49 1.15
C ILE A 31 1.32 0.54 0.94
N ARG A 32 1.88 -0.51 0.36
CA ARG A 32 3.28 -0.55 -0.05
C ARG A 32 3.34 -0.47 -1.57
N VAL A 33 4.04 0.54 -2.06
CA VAL A 33 4.34 0.68 -3.49
C VAL A 33 5.81 0.38 -3.70
N ARG A 34 6.09 -0.70 -4.42
CA ARG A 34 7.43 -1.08 -4.84
C ARG A 34 7.60 -0.74 -6.31
N PHE A 35 8.61 0.06 -6.61
CA PHE A 35 9.09 0.27 -7.97
C PHE A 35 10.21 -0.73 -8.24
N THR A 36 10.07 -1.52 -9.30
CA THR A 36 11.10 -2.47 -9.78
C THR A 36 11.39 -2.20 -11.26
N GLY A 37 12.51 -2.68 -11.78
CA GLY A 37 12.90 -2.46 -13.19
C GLY A 37 13.97 -1.40 -13.39
N ALA A 38 14.25 -1.07 -14.65
CA ALA A 38 15.25 -0.09 -15.04
C ALA A 38 14.64 1.32 -15.09
N ALA A 39 15.48 2.36 -15.05
CA ALA A 39 15.05 3.76 -14.98
C ALA A 39 13.90 4.13 -15.93
N CYS A 40 13.89 3.57 -17.16
CA CYS A 40 12.90 3.89 -18.20
C CYS A 40 11.88 2.79 -18.47
N ASN A 41 11.88 1.75 -17.65
CA ASN A 41 10.87 0.70 -17.69
C ASN A 41 10.65 0.21 -16.26
N THR A 42 10.01 1.09 -15.48
CA THR A 42 9.67 0.77 -14.09
C THR A 42 8.32 0.08 -14.02
N PHE A 43 8.22 -0.92 -13.15
CA PHE A 43 6.99 -1.59 -12.77
C PHE A 43 6.64 -1.13 -11.36
N ALA A 44 5.42 -0.66 -11.17
CA ALA A 44 4.89 -0.34 -9.86
C ALA A 44 4.01 -1.49 -9.39
N VAL A 45 4.46 -2.17 -8.32
CA VAL A 45 3.68 -3.19 -7.63
C VAL A 45 3.09 -2.56 -6.38
N GLN A 46 1.77 -2.69 -6.23
CA GLN A 46 1.07 -2.26 -5.02
C GLN A 46 0.64 -3.46 -4.20
N GLU A 47 1.03 -3.46 -2.94
CA GLU A 47 0.56 -4.40 -1.94
C GLU A 47 -0.30 -3.62 -0.94
N LEU A 48 -1.51 -4.13 -0.70
CA LEU A 48 -2.43 -3.57 0.28
C LEU A 48 -2.52 -4.55 1.46
N ALA A 49 -2.40 -4.04 2.68
CA ALA A 49 -2.57 -4.84 3.88
C ALA A 49 -3.37 -4.09 4.95
N VAL A 50 -4.16 -4.83 5.71
CA VAL A 50 -4.72 -4.38 6.99
C VAL A 50 -3.78 -4.80 8.09
N ILE A 51 -3.42 -3.88 8.97
CA ILE A 51 -2.56 -4.14 10.13
C ILE A 51 -3.37 -3.90 11.39
N ASN A 52 -3.45 -4.89 12.27
CA ASN A 52 -4.00 -4.73 13.61
C ASN A 52 -2.89 -4.51 14.63
N ASN A 53 -3.19 -3.76 15.68
CA ASN A 53 -2.28 -3.44 16.78
C ASN A 53 -0.94 -2.87 16.27
N ALA A 54 -1.00 -1.97 15.30
CA ALA A 54 0.18 -1.43 14.63
C ALA A 54 1.15 -0.78 15.64
N SER A 55 2.45 -1.00 15.45
CA SER A 55 3.53 -0.51 16.34
C SER A 55 3.47 -1.05 17.77
N THR A 56 2.91 -2.25 17.96
CA THR A 56 2.88 -2.96 19.25
C THR A 56 3.51 -4.35 19.12
N ALA A 57 3.75 -5.02 20.25
CA ALA A 57 4.24 -6.40 20.27
C ALA A 57 3.23 -7.42 19.69
N LEU A 58 1.97 -7.02 19.50
CA LEU A 58 0.88 -7.86 18.98
C LEU A 58 0.48 -7.47 17.55
N GLU A 59 1.37 -6.83 16.80
CA GLU A 59 1.13 -6.45 15.41
C GLU A 59 0.80 -7.67 14.54
N GLN A 60 -0.31 -7.59 13.81
CA GLN A 60 -0.76 -8.63 12.87
C GLN A 60 -1.01 -8.01 11.50
N SER A 61 -0.57 -8.66 10.43
CA SER A 61 -0.67 -8.16 9.05
C SER A 61 -1.49 -9.10 8.17
N PHE A 62 -2.51 -8.56 7.51
CA PHE A 62 -3.43 -9.27 6.63
C PHE A 62 -3.34 -8.70 5.22
N VAL A 63 -2.83 -9.47 4.27
CA VAL A 63 -2.67 -9.01 2.87
C VAL A 63 -4.04 -9.05 2.18
N LEU A 64 -4.43 -7.94 1.57
CA LEU A 64 -5.62 -7.84 0.75
C LEU A 64 -5.28 -8.16 -0.72
N PRO A 65 -6.12 -8.92 -1.43
CA PRO A 65 -5.95 -9.14 -2.86
C PRO A 65 -5.97 -7.80 -3.60
N GLY A 66 -5.00 -7.59 -4.49
CA GLY A 66 -4.83 -6.32 -5.21
C GLY A 66 -6.09 -5.93 -5.99
N ASN A 67 -6.54 -4.68 -5.82
CA ASN A 67 -7.71 -4.14 -6.51
C ASN A 67 -7.32 -3.64 -7.92
N ALA A 68 -8.09 -3.96 -8.95
CA ALA A 68 -7.88 -3.46 -10.31
C ALA A 68 -7.99 -1.92 -10.45
N ASN A 69 -8.71 -1.24 -9.55
CA ASN A 69 -8.90 0.22 -9.56
C ASN A 69 -7.62 1.03 -9.25
N THR A 70 -6.51 0.38 -8.92
CA THR A 70 -5.22 1.06 -8.68
C THR A 70 -4.33 1.18 -9.91
N GLN A 71 -4.73 0.67 -11.08
CA GLN A 71 -3.89 0.69 -12.29
C GLN A 71 -3.53 2.11 -12.72
N ASP A 72 -4.47 3.06 -12.72
CA ASP A 72 -4.22 4.46 -13.12
C ASP A 72 -3.33 5.20 -12.10
N SER A 73 -3.55 4.95 -10.81
CA SER A 73 -2.69 5.51 -9.76
C SER A 73 -1.27 4.94 -9.83
N LEU A 74 -1.12 3.66 -10.16
CA LEU A 74 0.16 3.01 -10.37
C LEU A 74 0.87 3.52 -11.63
N ASN A 75 0.13 3.75 -12.72
CA ASN A 75 0.65 4.37 -13.94
C ASN A 75 1.12 5.81 -13.68
N GLY A 76 0.37 6.60 -12.91
CA GLY A 76 0.77 7.95 -12.52
C GLY A 76 2.00 7.98 -11.60
N LEU A 77 2.14 7.01 -10.70
CA LEU A 77 3.34 6.84 -9.87
C LEU A 77 4.55 6.40 -10.69
N LYS A 78 4.36 5.44 -11.61
CA LYS A 78 5.36 5.01 -12.59
C LYS A 78 5.85 6.19 -13.43
N SER A 79 4.93 6.93 -14.06
CA SER A 79 5.28 8.07 -14.91
C SER A 79 6.08 9.14 -14.15
N ARG A 80 5.74 9.42 -12.88
CA ARG A 80 6.53 10.34 -12.04
C ARG A 80 7.93 9.81 -11.73
N ALA A 81 8.06 8.51 -11.45
CA ALA A 81 9.37 7.89 -11.23
C ALA A 81 10.24 7.96 -12.50
N GLU A 82 9.65 7.67 -13.67
CA GLU A 82 10.32 7.73 -14.98
C GLU A 82 10.68 9.17 -15.39
N GLN A 83 9.86 10.16 -15.04
CA GLN A 83 10.16 11.58 -15.28
C GLN A 83 11.30 12.12 -14.40
N SER A 84 11.46 11.59 -13.18
CA SER A 84 12.58 11.94 -12.30
C SER A 84 13.90 11.28 -12.72
N SER A 85 13.83 10.29 -13.59
CA SER A 85 14.99 9.69 -14.24
C SER A 85 15.24 10.37 -15.57
N SER A 86 16.48 10.36 -16.07
CA SER A 86 16.89 10.98 -17.33
C SER A 86 16.38 10.22 -18.58
N CYS A 87 15.13 9.75 -18.52
CA CYS A 87 14.53 8.92 -19.55
C CYS A 87 14.01 9.78 -20.71
N PRO A 88 14.25 9.37 -21.96
CA PRO A 88 13.69 10.05 -23.12
C PRO A 88 12.16 9.98 -23.05
N ARG A 89 11.47 11.09 -23.36
CA ARG A 89 10.00 11.10 -23.53
C ARG A 89 9.66 10.09 -24.61
N ILE A 90 8.97 9.02 -24.22
CA ILE A 90 8.37 8.08 -25.17
C ILE A 90 7.20 8.85 -25.80
N GLY A 91 7.40 9.29 -27.05
CA GLY A 91 6.39 9.92 -27.89
C GLY A 91 5.46 8.89 -28.52
#